data_AF-G7YKW0-F1
#
_entry.id   AF-G7YKW0-F1
#
_cell.length_a   1.000
_cell.length_b   1.000
_cell.length_c   1.000
_cell.angle_alpha   90.00
_cell.angle_beta   90.00
_cell.angle_gamma   90.00
#
_symmetry.space_group_name_H-M   'P 1'
#
loop_
_entity.id
_entity.type
_entity.pdbx_description
1 polymer ?
#
loop_
_entity_poly.entity_id
_entity_poly.type
_entity_poly.pdbx_seq_one_letter_code
_entity_poly.pdbx_strand_id
1 'polypeptide(L)'
;MSTITSWFSGRKTDKEKFAGADYTTTVEAYISGTGRAIQGATSHHLGQNFSRMFDVTYDHPTTGMPAHVYQNSWGFTTRSLGVLFMMHGDNKGLVLPPRVAPIQVIVIPCGITNKSSAEERELLISTAHQVTDMLKRDPAGFRVRCDDRTHVSPGWKFNHWEMKGVPIRLEIGPQEVVQRSVCLALRHNSEKLQVQVDELCCRLPALMDSIHASLLHKATQELSAHVMQVNTMEELCAALDAKSLGLAPFCGDSTCEESVRNESARNSVVEPGAPSMGAKSLCIPFACDFNPTLKCGKPTTGTKCFNQPHCTRLAVAYTLFGRSY
;
A
#
# COMPACT_ATOMS: atom_id res chain seq x y z
N MET A 1 -11.11 10.49 15.02
CA MET A 1 -11.28 10.36 13.56
C MET A 1 -10.62 9.06 13.16
N SER A 2 -11.37 8.10 12.64
CA SER A 2 -10.81 6.85 12.11
C SER A 2 -9.91 7.21 10.93
N THR A 3 -8.60 7.05 11.07
CA THR A 3 -7.66 7.24 9.98
C THR A 3 -7.94 6.15 8.94
N ILE A 4 -8.33 6.54 7.72
CA ILE A 4 -8.50 5.59 6.61
C ILE A 4 -7.11 5.00 6.31
N THR A 5 -6.95 3.68 6.46
CA THR A 5 -5.69 2.98 6.19
C THR A 5 -5.90 1.81 5.24
N SER A 6 -4.95 1.60 4.32
CA SER A 6 -4.89 0.42 3.45
C SER A 6 -4.00 -0.70 4.02
N TRP A 7 -3.76 -0.65 5.32
CA TRP A 7 -2.97 -1.60 6.11
C TRP A 7 -3.58 -1.73 7.50
N PHE A 8 -3.19 -2.76 8.24
CA PHE A 8 -3.59 -2.94 9.62
C PHE A 8 -2.36 -3.13 10.52
N SER A 9 -2.45 -2.55 11.70
CA SER A 9 -1.42 -2.66 12.74
C SER A 9 -1.81 -3.74 13.75
N GLY A 10 -0.85 -4.57 14.12
CA GLY A 10 -1.09 -5.60 15.11
C GLY A 10 0.18 -6.12 15.77
N ARG A 11 0.02 -7.11 16.63
CA ARG A 11 1.10 -7.84 17.28
C ARG A 11 1.29 -9.19 16.62
N LYS A 12 2.53 -9.61 16.36
CA LYS A 12 2.82 -10.98 15.94
C LYS A 12 2.44 -11.97 17.04
N THR A 13 2.08 -13.19 16.66
CA THR A 13 1.98 -14.31 17.61
C THR A 13 3.36 -14.65 18.16
N ASP A 14 3.42 -15.45 19.23
CA ASP A 14 4.71 -15.90 19.77
C ASP A 14 5.53 -16.72 18.76
N LYS A 15 4.88 -17.38 17.80
CA LYS A 15 5.56 -18.13 16.73
C LYS A 15 6.19 -17.22 15.67
N GLU A 16 5.53 -16.11 15.33
CA GLU A 16 5.93 -15.22 14.23
C GLU A 16 6.65 -13.95 14.72
N LYS A 17 6.84 -13.77 16.04
CA LYS A 17 7.62 -12.63 16.57
C LYS A 17 9.12 -12.83 16.31
N PHE A 18 9.88 -11.73 16.38
CA PHE A 18 11.33 -11.83 16.41
C PHE A 18 11.76 -12.60 17.67
N ALA A 19 12.57 -13.66 17.50
CA ALA A 19 12.91 -14.58 18.60
C ALA A 19 13.59 -13.90 19.80
N GLY A 20 14.35 -12.83 19.58
CA GLY A 20 14.98 -12.04 20.66
C GLY A 20 14.06 -10.98 21.28
N ALA A 21 12.83 -10.82 20.81
CA ALA A 21 11.88 -9.85 21.31
C ALA A 21 10.90 -10.45 22.33
N ASP A 22 10.55 -9.65 23.33
CA ASP A 22 9.44 -9.95 24.22
C ASP A 22 8.14 -9.96 23.42
N TYR A 23 7.95 -8.92 22.58
CA TYR A 23 6.91 -8.89 21.56
C TYR A 23 7.33 -8.12 20.30
N THR A 24 6.67 -8.43 19.19
CA THR A 24 6.84 -7.74 17.90
C THR A 24 5.51 -7.16 17.44
N THR A 25 5.49 -5.88 17.08
CA THR A 25 4.40 -5.23 16.36
C THR A 25 4.73 -5.14 14.88
N THR A 26 3.69 -5.09 14.06
CA THR A 26 3.78 -5.14 12.61
C THR A 26 2.73 -4.25 11.97
N VAL A 27 3.03 -3.77 10.76
CA VAL A 27 2.03 -3.29 9.81
C VAL A 27 1.95 -4.27 8.66
N GLU A 28 0.75 -4.78 8.41
CA GLU A 28 0.48 -5.79 7.41
C GLU A 28 -0.37 -5.17 6.29
N ALA A 29 -0.01 -5.51 5.07
CA ALA A 29 -0.65 -5.06 3.84
C ALA A 29 -1.27 -6.23 3.09
N TYR A 30 -2.31 -5.98 2.31
CA TYR A 30 -2.97 -6.98 1.47
C TYR A 30 -2.78 -6.67 -0.01
N ILE A 31 -2.47 -7.69 -0.81
CA ILE A 31 -2.29 -7.60 -2.26
C ILE A 31 -3.44 -8.34 -2.94
N SER A 32 -4.41 -7.59 -3.48
CA SER A 32 -5.64 -8.10 -4.10
C SER A 32 -5.38 -8.97 -5.33
N GLY A 33 -4.39 -8.63 -6.16
CA GLY A 33 -4.05 -9.40 -7.35
C GLY A 33 -3.70 -10.88 -7.07
N THR A 34 -3.05 -11.14 -5.93
CA THR A 34 -2.59 -12.48 -5.55
C THR A 34 -3.32 -13.07 -4.34
N GLY A 35 -4.14 -12.29 -3.64
CA GLY A 35 -4.82 -12.72 -2.42
C GLY A 35 -3.86 -13.00 -1.26
N ARG A 36 -2.72 -12.30 -1.23
CA ARG A 36 -1.65 -12.53 -0.24
C ARG A 36 -1.41 -11.31 0.61
N ALA A 37 -1.11 -11.56 1.87
CA ALA A 37 -0.60 -10.54 2.77
C ALA A 37 0.90 -10.34 2.61
N ILE A 38 1.39 -9.18 3.04
CA ILE A 38 2.80 -8.85 3.06
C ILE A 38 3.10 -7.95 4.26
N GLN A 39 4.12 -8.36 5.03
CA GLN A 39 4.62 -7.57 6.15
C GLN A 39 5.33 -6.31 5.65
N GLY A 40 4.78 -5.14 5.95
CA GLY A 40 5.27 -3.84 5.51
C GLY A 40 6.41 -3.29 6.36
N ALA A 41 6.31 -3.41 7.69
CA ALA A 41 7.32 -2.96 8.64
C ALA A 41 7.16 -3.68 9.99
N THR A 42 8.21 -3.67 10.82
CA THR A 42 8.14 -4.19 12.19
C THR A 42 8.75 -3.24 13.21
N SER A 43 8.23 -3.32 14.43
CA SER A 43 8.82 -2.71 15.62
C SER A 43 8.83 -3.74 16.75
N HIS A 44 9.94 -3.87 17.43
CA HIS A 44 10.21 -4.91 18.39
C HIS A 44 10.44 -4.27 19.75
N HIS A 45 9.72 -4.74 20.76
CA HIS A 45 10.11 -4.54 22.14
C HIS A 45 11.03 -5.69 22.52
N LEU A 46 12.32 -5.38 22.69
CA LEU A 46 13.36 -6.36 22.95
C LEU A 46 13.49 -6.73 24.43
N GLY A 47 12.74 -6.04 25.29
CA GLY A 47 12.86 -6.18 26.73
C GLY A 47 14.28 -5.90 27.17
N GLN A 48 14.81 -6.80 27.99
CA GLN A 48 16.20 -6.80 28.46
C GLN A 48 17.02 -7.96 27.88
N ASN A 49 16.52 -8.64 26.84
CA ASN A 49 17.17 -9.86 26.31
C ASN A 49 18.58 -9.54 25.79
N PHE A 50 18.70 -8.50 24.96
CA PHE A 50 19.98 -8.10 24.37
C PHE A 50 20.87 -7.34 25.35
N SER A 51 20.30 -6.52 26.24
CA SER A 51 21.08 -5.80 27.25
C SER A 51 21.74 -6.75 28.25
N ARG A 52 21.12 -7.89 28.56
CA ARG A 52 21.77 -8.95 29.35
C ARG A 52 22.85 -9.68 28.55
N MET A 53 22.60 -9.96 27.27
CA MET A 53 23.55 -10.65 26.41
C MET A 53 24.83 -9.84 26.14
N PHE A 54 24.72 -8.51 26.06
CA PHE A 54 25.82 -7.59 25.75
C PHE A 54 26.27 -6.74 26.95
N ASP A 55 25.80 -7.07 28.16
CA ASP A 55 26.10 -6.36 29.41
C ASP A 55 25.91 -4.83 29.35
N VAL A 56 24.79 -4.40 28.75
CA VAL A 56 24.41 -2.99 28.67
C VAL A 56 23.65 -2.61 29.93
N THR A 57 24.31 -1.89 30.82
CA THR A 57 23.80 -1.52 32.15
C THR A 57 23.86 -0.01 32.40
N TYR A 58 23.10 0.45 33.40
CA TYR A 58 23.13 1.80 33.95
C TYR A 58 22.91 1.74 35.47
N ASP A 59 23.34 2.77 36.21
CA ASP A 59 23.06 2.88 37.64
C ASP A 59 21.61 3.34 37.86
N HIS A 60 20.81 2.50 38.52
CA HIS A 60 19.39 2.80 38.71
C HIS A 60 19.21 3.97 39.71
N PRO A 61 18.53 5.07 39.34
CA PRO A 61 18.55 6.32 40.10
C PRO A 61 17.94 6.21 41.50
N THR A 62 17.02 5.26 41.72
CA THR A 62 16.38 5.06 43.05
C THR A 62 17.11 4.06 43.92
N THR A 63 17.77 3.05 43.33
CA THR A 63 18.35 1.92 44.10
C THR A 63 19.87 1.99 44.15
N GLY A 64 20.51 2.77 43.27
CA GLY A 64 21.96 2.84 43.13
C GLY A 64 22.62 1.56 42.61
N MET A 65 21.83 0.56 42.21
CA MET A 65 22.32 -0.74 41.76
C MET A 65 22.38 -0.79 40.23
N PRO A 66 23.32 -1.55 39.63
CA PRO A 66 23.35 -1.78 38.19
C PRO A 66 22.03 -2.41 37.71
N ALA A 67 21.44 -1.83 36.68
CA ALA A 67 20.23 -2.32 36.03
C ALA A 67 20.43 -2.41 34.52
N HIS A 68 19.80 -3.39 33.88
CA HIS A 68 19.83 -3.53 32.43
C HIS A 68 18.84 -2.58 31.74
N VAL A 69 19.28 -1.97 30.64
CA VAL A 69 18.42 -1.09 29.83
C VAL A 69 17.32 -1.88 29.12
N TYR A 70 16.14 -1.27 28.96
CA TYR A 70 15.12 -1.79 28.04
C TYR A 70 15.42 -1.30 26.62
N GLN A 71 15.32 -2.20 25.64
CA GLN A 71 15.65 -1.89 24.25
C GLN A 71 14.47 -2.11 23.31
N ASN A 72 14.45 -1.33 22.24
CA ASN A 72 13.57 -1.51 21.10
C ASN A 72 14.39 -1.50 19.81
N SER A 73 13.89 -2.14 18.76
CA SER A 73 14.40 -1.98 17.39
C SER A 73 13.24 -1.92 16.40
N TRP A 74 13.43 -1.33 15.23
CA TRP A 74 12.40 -1.27 14.19
C TRP A 74 13.04 -1.18 12.80
N GLY A 75 12.32 -1.67 11.80
CA GLY A 75 12.81 -1.75 10.43
C GLY A 75 11.73 -1.45 9.40
N PHE A 76 12.11 -0.65 8.41
CA PHE A 76 11.33 -0.35 7.21
C PHE A 76 12.28 -0.40 6.00
N THR A 77 11.86 -1.07 4.92
CA THR A 77 12.75 -1.38 3.80
C THR A 77 12.14 -0.98 2.47
N THR A 78 12.93 -1.14 1.40
CA THR A 78 12.50 -0.95 0.01
C THR A 78 11.37 -1.90 -0.43
N ARG A 79 11.01 -2.91 0.38
CA ARG A 79 9.80 -3.71 0.19
C ARG A 79 8.56 -2.85 0.04
N SER A 80 8.50 -1.71 0.72
CA SER A 80 7.41 -0.73 0.61
C SER A 80 7.17 -0.25 -0.83
N LEU A 81 8.21 -0.14 -1.65
CA LEU A 81 8.07 0.19 -3.08
C LEU A 81 7.38 -0.94 -3.83
N GLY A 82 7.75 -2.19 -3.56
CA GLY A 82 7.07 -3.37 -4.13
C GLY A 82 5.59 -3.40 -3.75
N VAL A 83 5.27 -3.16 -2.48
CA VAL A 83 3.87 -3.06 -2.00
C VAL A 83 3.11 -1.96 -2.75
N LEU A 84 3.70 -0.77 -2.89
CA LEU A 84 3.11 0.35 -3.61
C LEU A 84 2.80 -0.01 -5.07
N PHE A 85 3.74 -0.66 -5.77
CA PHE A 85 3.56 -1.05 -7.16
C PHE A 85 2.48 -2.13 -7.31
N MET A 86 2.45 -3.12 -6.41
CA MET A 86 1.47 -4.21 -6.44
C MET A 86 0.06 -3.75 -6.06
N MET A 87 -0.06 -2.73 -5.19
CA MET A 87 -1.36 -2.21 -4.75
C MET A 87 -2.01 -1.29 -5.79
N HIS A 88 -1.23 -0.45 -6.46
CA HIS A 88 -1.80 0.60 -7.32
C HIS A 88 -1.63 0.31 -8.81
N GLY A 89 -0.65 -0.50 -9.20
CA GLY A 89 -0.41 -0.85 -10.60
C GLY A 89 -1.65 -1.45 -11.27
N ASP A 90 -1.77 -1.20 -12.58
CA ASP A 90 -2.85 -1.74 -13.41
C ASP A 90 -2.29 -2.31 -14.73
N ASN A 91 -3.18 -2.75 -15.62
CA ASN A 91 -2.79 -3.32 -16.91
C ASN A 91 -2.11 -2.33 -17.87
N LYS A 92 -2.12 -1.02 -17.57
CA LYS A 92 -1.41 0.01 -18.34
C LYS A 92 -0.02 0.30 -17.78
N GLY A 93 0.31 -0.21 -16.58
CA GLY A 93 1.62 -0.08 -15.95
C GLY A 93 1.54 0.52 -14.54
N LEU A 94 2.55 1.30 -14.15
CA LEU A 94 2.62 1.90 -12.82
C LEU A 94 1.49 2.93 -12.61
N VAL A 95 1.05 3.08 -11.37
CA VAL A 95 0.19 4.18 -10.91
C VAL A 95 0.82 4.72 -9.63
N LEU A 96 1.47 5.89 -9.72
CA LEU A 96 2.23 6.41 -8.60
C LEU A 96 1.39 7.43 -7.80
N PRO A 97 1.36 7.33 -6.46
CA PRO A 97 0.81 8.39 -5.63
C PRO A 97 1.59 9.70 -5.84
N PRO A 98 0.93 10.86 -5.98
CA PRO A 98 1.60 12.13 -6.31
C PRO A 98 2.72 12.54 -5.35
N ARG A 99 2.65 12.13 -4.08
CA ARG A 99 3.65 12.48 -3.05
C ARG A 99 5.00 11.80 -3.26
N VAL A 100 5.04 10.66 -3.94
CA VAL A 100 6.27 9.88 -4.20
C VAL A 100 6.61 9.76 -5.68
N ALA A 101 5.74 10.22 -6.58
CA ALA A 101 5.99 10.18 -8.02
C ALA A 101 7.20 11.07 -8.39
N PRO A 102 8.26 10.57 -9.05
CA PRO A 102 9.42 11.39 -9.42
C PRO A 102 9.05 12.54 -10.36
N ILE A 103 8.07 12.31 -11.24
CA ILE A 103 7.42 13.32 -12.07
C ILE A 103 5.93 13.27 -11.72
N GLN A 104 5.38 14.40 -11.30
CA GLN A 104 3.96 14.53 -10.96
C GLN A 104 3.13 14.94 -12.16
N VAL A 105 3.66 15.84 -12.99
CA VAL A 105 3.00 16.37 -14.19
C VAL A 105 3.92 16.21 -15.39
N ILE A 106 3.42 15.58 -16.45
CA ILE A 106 4.08 15.56 -17.76
C ILE A 106 3.31 16.42 -18.75
N VAL A 107 3.96 17.46 -19.27
CA VAL A 107 3.42 18.35 -20.29
C VAL A 107 3.74 17.78 -21.67
N ILE A 108 2.73 17.62 -22.51
CA ILE A 108 2.87 17.03 -23.85
C ILE A 108 2.17 17.91 -24.88
N PRO A 109 2.92 18.62 -25.75
CA PRO A 109 2.33 19.26 -26.92
C PRO A 109 1.81 18.18 -27.89
N CYS A 110 0.57 18.33 -28.34
CA CYS A 110 -0.12 17.39 -29.22
C CYS A 110 -0.88 18.13 -30.34
N GLY A 111 -1.50 17.40 -31.27
CA GLY A 111 -2.30 18.00 -32.35
C GLY A 111 -1.50 18.65 -33.49
N ILE A 112 -0.18 18.49 -33.54
CA ILE A 112 0.64 18.87 -34.70
C ILE A 112 0.36 17.89 -35.84
N THR A 113 -0.04 18.41 -37.00
CA THR A 113 -0.27 17.61 -38.22
C THR A 113 0.67 18.05 -39.33
N ASN A 114 0.75 17.29 -40.42
CA ASN A 114 1.50 17.69 -41.62
C ASN A 114 0.96 18.98 -42.26
N LYS A 115 -0.23 19.44 -41.86
CA LYS A 115 -0.86 20.67 -42.33
C LYS A 115 -0.56 21.87 -41.42
N SER A 116 0.00 21.64 -40.24
CA SER A 116 0.31 22.72 -39.29
C SER A 116 1.46 23.56 -39.81
N SER A 117 1.34 24.89 -39.73
CA SER A 117 2.41 25.78 -40.14
C SER A 117 3.61 25.70 -39.20
N ALA A 118 4.77 26.18 -39.65
CA ALA A 118 5.96 26.26 -38.80
C ALA A 118 5.71 27.16 -37.57
N GLU A 119 5.00 28.27 -37.78
CA GLU A 119 4.63 29.25 -36.74
C GLU A 119 3.68 28.64 -35.70
N GLU A 120 2.65 27.90 -36.13
CA GLU A 120 1.73 27.20 -35.22
C GLU A 120 2.46 26.18 -34.35
N ARG A 121 3.43 25.46 -34.95
CA ARG A 121 4.24 24.47 -34.24
C ARG A 121 5.15 25.13 -33.21
N GLU A 122 5.79 26.23 -33.55
CA GLU A 122 6.65 26.99 -32.64
C GLU A 122 5.85 27.62 -31.49
N LEU A 123 4.67 28.19 -31.80
CA LEU A 123 3.77 28.74 -30.79
C LEU A 123 3.30 27.66 -29.80
N LEU A 124 2.96 26.46 -30.29
CA LEU A 124 2.54 25.37 -29.43
C LEU A 124 3.67 24.89 -28.50
N ILE A 125 4.87 24.69 -29.04
CA ILE A 125 6.03 24.22 -28.27
C ILE A 125 6.44 25.28 -27.23
N SER A 126 6.50 26.56 -27.63
CA SER A 126 6.82 27.65 -26.71
C SER A 126 5.77 27.79 -25.61
N THR A 127 4.48 27.64 -25.92
CA THR A 127 3.41 27.61 -24.90
C THR A 127 3.60 26.45 -23.93
N ALA A 128 3.94 25.25 -24.41
CA ALA A 128 4.21 24.10 -23.55
C ALA A 128 5.41 24.31 -22.63
N HIS A 129 6.48 24.95 -23.12
CA HIS A 129 7.62 25.34 -22.30
C HIS A 129 7.24 26.40 -21.26
N GLN A 130 6.49 27.43 -21.65
CA GLN A 130 6.02 28.48 -20.74
C GLN A 130 5.16 27.90 -19.59
N VAL A 131 4.19 27.03 -19.90
CA VAL A 131 3.38 26.35 -18.87
C VAL A 131 4.25 25.47 -17.98
N THR A 132 5.21 24.75 -18.55
CA THR A 132 6.15 23.93 -17.78
C THR A 132 6.97 24.77 -16.79
N ASP A 133 7.52 25.90 -17.25
CA ASP A 133 8.35 26.77 -16.44
C ASP A 133 7.55 27.58 -15.43
N MET A 134 6.29 27.91 -15.74
CA MET A 134 5.34 28.46 -14.77
C MET A 134 5.14 27.48 -13.61
N LEU A 135 4.82 26.22 -13.90
CA LEU A 135 4.59 25.20 -12.87
C LEU A 135 5.86 24.88 -12.07
N LYS A 136 7.04 24.85 -12.70
CA LYS A 136 8.31 24.61 -12.00
C LYS A 136 8.69 25.75 -11.05
N ARG A 137 8.35 26.99 -11.40
CA ARG A 137 8.63 28.18 -10.57
C ARG A 137 7.61 28.41 -9.47
N ASP A 138 6.50 27.68 -9.50
CA ASP A 138 5.46 27.80 -8.49
C ASP A 138 5.99 27.45 -7.09
N PRO A 139 5.68 28.24 -6.05
CA PRO A 139 6.10 27.96 -4.68
C PRO A 139 5.64 26.59 -4.13
N ALA A 140 4.61 25.97 -4.71
CA ALA A 140 4.18 24.62 -4.36
C ALA A 140 5.20 23.53 -4.75
N GLY A 141 6.19 23.84 -5.60
CA GLY A 141 7.31 22.95 -5.89
C GLY A 141 6.95 21.72 -6.74
N PHE A 142 6.13 21.90 -7.77
CA PHE A 142 5.69 20.80 -8.63
C PHE A 142 6.85 20.13 -9.38
N ARG A 143 6.88 18.79 -9.38
CA ARG A 143 7.84 18.00 -10.17
C ARG A 143 7.32 17.83 -11.60
N VAL A 144 7.63 18.78 -12.46
CA VAL A 144 7.10 18.85 -13.84
C VAL A 144 8.18 18.62 -14.89
N ARG A 145 7.81 17.94 -15.98
CA ARG A 145 8.66 17.78 -17.17
C ARG A 145 7.84 18.02 -18.44
N CYS A 146 8.47 18.54 -19.48
CA CYS A 146 7.90 18.60 -20.82
C CYS A 146 8.47 17.46 -21.68
N ASP A 147 7.63 16.81 -22.49
CA ASP A 147 8.02 15.85 -23.52
C ASP A 147 7.68 16.40 -24.92
N ASP A 148 8.61 17.18 -25.43
CA ASP A 148 8.55 17.84 -26.74
C ASP A 148 9.24 17.04 -27.86
N ARG A 149 9.65 15.80 -27.60
CA ARG A 149 10.32 14.94 -28.60
C ARG A 149 9.51 14.87 -29.89
N THR A 150 10.10 15.28 -31.00
CA THR A 150 9.40 15.43 -32.28
C THR A 150 9.36 14.16 -33.13
N HIS A 151 10.26 13.21 -32.85
CA HIS A 151 10.39 11.94 -33.57
C HIS A 151 9.41 10.85 -33.09
N VAL A 152 8.61 11.12 -32.05
CA VAL A 152 7.60 10.18 -31.52
C VAL A 152 6.22 10.80 -31.54
N SER A 153 5.21 9.99 -31.86
CA SER A 153 3.82 10.46 -31.90
C SER A 153 3.30 10.79 -30.49
N PRO A 154 2.32 11.70 -30.36
CA PRO A 154 1.69 11.99 -29.08
C PRO A 154 1.12 10.73 -28.39
N GLY A 155 0.47 9.85 -29.15
CA GLY A 155 -0.05 8.58 -28.61
C GLY A 155 1.03 7.68 -28.02
N TRP A 156 2.22 7.63 -28.64
CA TRP A 156 3.36 6.90 -28.08
C TRP A 156 3.83 7.54 -26.77
N LYS A 157 3.92 8.88 -26.71
CA LYS A 157 4.28 9.60 -25.47
C LYS A 157 3.26 9.35 -24.36
N PHE A 158 1.96 9.34 -24.70
CA PHE A 158 0.89 9.08 -23.74
C PHE A 158 1.08 7.73 -23.07
N ASN A 159 1.27 6.67 -23.87
CA ASN A 159 1.54 5.32 -23.35
C ASN A 159 2.84 5.28 -22.54
N HIS A 160 3.94 5.89 -23.04
CA HIS A 160 5.22 5.92 -22.34
C HIS A 160 5.11 6.45 -20.90
N TRP A 161 4.36 7.53 -20.70
CA TRP A 161 4.22 8.14 -19.37
C TRP A 161 3.09 7.54 -18.54
N GLU A 162 2.05 6.97 -19.17
CA GLU A 162 1.07 6.14 -18.48
C GLU A 162 1.71 4.88 -17.89
N MET A 163 2.56 4.20 -18.66
CA MET A 163 3.31 3.03 -18.20
C MET A 163 4.22 3.34 -17.02
N LYS A 164 4.84 4.53 -17.02
CA LYS A 164 5.68 5.03 -15.92
C LYS A 164 4.88 5.58 -14.72
N GLY A 165 3.56 5.68 -14.83
CA GLY A 165 2.68 6.07 -13.74
C GLY A 165 2.75 7.53 -13.33
N VAL A 166 3.07 8.44 -14.27
CA VAL A 166 2.99 9.87 -14.00
C VAL A 166 1.54 10.24 -13.64
N PRO A 167 1.27 10.83 -12.46
CA PRO A 167 -0.09 11.06 -11.98
C PRO A 167 -0.97 11.89 -12.90
N ILE A 168 -0.41 12.95 -13.50
CA ILE A 168 -1.14 13.89 -14.35
C ILE A 168 -0.38 14.06 -15.67
N ARG A 169 -1.08 13.83 -16.79
CA ARG A 169 -0.62 14.25 -18.10
C ARG A 169 -1.35 15.53 -18.50
N LEU A 170 -0.61 16.57 -18.84
CA LEU A 170 -1.13 17.84 -19.30
C LEU A 170 -0.93 17.91 -20.83
N GLU A 171 -2.04 17.85 -21.56
CA GLU A 171 -2.10 17.89 -23.03
C GLU A 171 -2.35 19.33 -23.47
N ILE A 172 -1.53 19.84 -24.40
CA ILE A 172 -1.70 21.16 -25.02
C ILE A 172 -1.75 20.96 -26.53
N GLY A 173 -2.89 21.27 -27.16
CA GLY A 173 -3.06 21.30 -28.60
C GLY A 173 -3.34 22.72 -29.14
N PRO A 174 -3.54 22.87 -30.45
CA PRO A 174 -3.83 24.17 -31.05
C PRO A 174 -5.09 24.84 -30.48
N GLN A 175 -6.12 24.06 -30.15
CA GLN A 175 -7.36 24.58 -29.54
C GLN A 175 -7.11 25.11 -28.12
N GLU A 176 -6.37 24.35 -27.32
CA GLU A 176 -5.95 24.74 -25.97
C GLU A 176 -5.14 26.05 -25.97
N VAL A 177 -4.24 26.24 -26.95
CA VAL A 177 -3.48 27.49 -27.12
C VAL A 177 -4.41 28.67 -27.37
N VAL A 178 -5.38 28.54 -28.28
CA VAL A 178 -6.36 29.60 -28.61
C VAL A 178 -7.26 29.91 -27.41
N GLN A 179 -7.69 28.88 -26.68
CA GLN A 179 -8.60 29.01 -25.54
C GLN A 179 -7.89 29.37 -24.23
N ARG A 180 -6.55 29.42 -24.22
CA ARG A 180 -5.72 29.58 -23.01
C ARG A 180 -6.07 28.56 -21.92
N SER A 181 -6.39 27.34 -22.33
CA SER A 181 -6.71 26.21 -21.47
C SER A 181 -5.75 25.05 -21.68
N VAL A 182 -5.84 24.02 -20.84
CA VAL A 182 -5.11 22.76 -20.97
C VAL A 182 -6.01 21.59 -20.60
N CYS A 183 -5.74 20.43 -21.18
CA CYS A 183 -6.44 19.19 -20.85
C CYS A 183 -5.58 18.33 -19.90
N LEU A 184 -6.07 18.09 -18.69
CA LEU A 184 -5.44 17.21 -17.70
C LEU A 184 -6.04 15.81 -17.79
N ALA A 185 -5.23 14.82 -18.15
CA ALA A 185 -5.59 13.40 -18.08
C ALA A 185 -5.02 12.78 -16.80
N LEU A 186 -5.88 12.22 -15.95
CA LEU A 186 -5.50 11.66 -14.65
C LEU A 186 -5.18 10.17 -14.78
N ARG A 187 -4.02 9.75 -14.28
CA ARG A 187 -3.53 8.37 -14.46
C ARG A 187 -4.35 7.31 -13.75
N HIS A 188 -4.85 7.61 -12.56
CA HIS A 188 -5.49 6.63 -11.69
C HIS A 188 -6.90 6.19 -12.17
N ASN A 189 -7.63 7.07 -12.87
CA ASN A 189 -9.01 6.82 -13.31
C ASN A 189 -9.25 7.12 -14.80
N SER A 190 -8.24 7.61 -15.54
CA SER A 190 -8.33 8.02 -16.96
C SER A 190 -9.30 9.19 -17.24
N GLU A 191 -9.73 9.93 -16.21
CA GLU A 191 -10.58 11.11 -16.35
C GLU A 191 -9.81 12.25 -17.03
N LYS A 192 -10.53 13.04 -17.84
CA LYS A 192 -9.99 14.24 -18.49
C LYS A 192 -10.70 15.48 -17.99
N LEU A 193 -9.92 16.49 -17.60
CA LEU A 193 -10.39 17.77 -17.08
C LEU A 193 -9.83 18.91 -17.94
N GLN A 194 -10.69 19.81 -18.39
CA GLN A 194 -10.25 21.06 -19.00
C GLN A 194 -10.05 22.12 -17.91
N VAL A 195 -8.90 22.80 -17.93
CA VAL A 195 -8.51 23.79 -16.91
C VAL A 195 -7.92 25.02 -17.59
N GLN A 196 -8.28 26.22 -17.14
CA GLN A 196 -7.63 27.45 -17.61
C GLN A 196 -6.18 27.49 -17.15
N VAL A 197 -5.27 27.98 -18.00
CA VAL A 197 -3.83 28.06 -17.67
C VAL A 197 -3.59 28.83 -16.37
N ASP A 198 -4.33 29.94 -16.19
CA ASP A 198 -4.22 30.83 -15.03
C ASP A 198 -4.70 30.17 -13.72
N GLU A 199 -5.51 29.10 -13.80
CA GLU A 199 -5.99 28.33 -12.63
C GLU A 199 -5.11 27.12 -12.29
N LEU A 200 -4.12 26.78 -13.12
CA LEU A 200 -3.38 25.52 -12.93
C LEU A 200 -2.66 25.45 -11.59
N CYS A 201 -1.95 26.52 -11.22
CA CYS A 201 -1.19 26.57 -9.98
C CYS A 201 -2.08 26.42 -8.73
N CYS A 202 -3.31 26.96 -8.77
CA CYS A 202 -4.23 26.85 -7.62
C CYS A 202 -4.98 25.51 -7.60
N ARG A 203 -5.27 24.91 -8.76
CA ARG A 203 -6.04 23.66 -8.88
C ARG A 203 -5.21 22.41 -8.63
N LEU A 204 -3.95 22.39 -9.08
CA LEU A 204 -3.11 21.19 -9.04
C LEU A 204 -2.87 20.62 -7.63
N PRO A 205 -2.64 21.42 -6.57
CA PRO A 205 -2.43 20.86 -5.23
C PRO A 205 -3.63 20.04 -4.75
N ALA A 206 -4.83 20.61 -4.84
CA ALA A 206 -6.08 19.94 -4.46
C ALA A 206 -6.33 18.69 -5.31
N LEU A 207 -6.02 18.77 -6.62
CA LEU A 207 -6.13 17.62 -7.51
C LEU A 207 -5.15 16.49 -7.13
N MET A 208 -3.91 16.81 -6.78
CA MET A 208 -2.93 15.82 -6.31
C MET A 208 -3.36 15.16 -5.00
N ASP A 209 -3.91 15.92 -4.06
CA ASP A 209 -4.45 15.36 -2.82
C ASP A 209 -5.68 14.49 -3.08
N SER A 210 -6.55 14.89 -4.01
CA SER A 210 -7.70 14.07 -4.44
C SER A 210 -7.25 12.74 -5.08
N ILE A 211 -6.24 12.76 -5.95
CA ILE A 211 -5.67 11.54 -6.54
C ILE A 211 -5.10 10.64 -5.42
N HIS A 212 -4.35 11.21 -4.48
CA HIS A 212 -3.79 10.46 -3.36
C HIS A 212 -4.88 9.83 -2.48
N ALA A 213 -5.91 10.60 -2.14
CA ALA A 213 -7.04 10.13 -1.35
C ALA A 213 -7.83 9.03 -2.07
N SER A 214 -8.06 9.17 -3.38
CA SER A 214 -8.74 8.15 -4.19
C SER A 214 -7.97 6.83 -4.23
N LEU A 215 -6.64 6.88 -4.42
CA LEU A 215 -5.78 5.69 -4.39
C LEU A 215 -5.83 4.99 -3.03
N LEU A 216 -5.73 5.74 -1.93
CA LEU A 216 -5.83 5.20 -0.58
C LEU A 216 -7.21 4.62 -0.29
N HIS A 217 -8.27 5.31 -0.71
CA HIS A 217 -9.65 4.87 -0.52
C HIS A 217 -9.92 3.56 -1.26
N LYS A 218 -9.54 3.47 -2.54
CA LYS A 218 -9.65 2.24 -3.33
C LYS A 218 -8.92 1.08 -2.65
N ALA A 219 -7.66 1.28 -2.24
CA ALA A 219 -6.89 0.24 -1.57
C ALA A 219 -7.51 -0.18 -0.21
N THR A 220 -8.10 0.77 0.52
CA THR A 220 -8.81 0.48 1.78
C THR A 220 -10.08 -0.33 1.54
N GLN A 221 -10.86 0.00 0.51
CA GLN A 221 -12.04 -0.77 0.12
C GLN A 221 -11.68 -2.19 -0.30
N GLU A 222 -10.61 -2.36 -1.09
CA GLU A 222 -10.11 -3.67 -1.48
C GLU A 222 -9.69 -4.50 -0.25
N LEU A 223 -8.93 -3.92 0.67
CA LEU A 223 -8.59 -4.57 1.94
C LEU A 223 -9.85 -4.97 2.73
N SER A 224 -10.79 -4.04 2.91
CA SER A 224 -12.03 -4.28 3.66
C SER A 224 -12.88 -5.40 3.07
N ALA A 225 -12.92 -5.52 1.74
CA ALA A 225 -13.69 -6.54 1.04
C ALA A 225 -13.04 -7.94 1.13
N HIS A 226 -11.73 -8.02 1.37
CA HIS A 226 -10.96 -9.27 1.36
C HIS A 226 -10.45 -9.68 2.75
N VAL A 227 -11.02 -9.12 3.82
CA VAL A 227 -10.83 -9.65 5.18
C VAL A 227 -12.17 -10.16 5.67
N MET A 228 -12.24 -11.47 5.90
CA MET A 228 -13.46 -12.16 6.28
C MET A 228 -13.38 -12.65 7.73
N GLN A 229 -14.44 -12.47 8.50
CA GLN A 229 -14.57 -13.15 9.79
C GLN A 229 -14.78 -14.64 9.54
N VAL A 230 -13.96 -15.51 10.16
CA VAL A 230 -14.06 -16.97 10.04
C VAL A 230 -14.06 -17.63 11.40
N ASN A 231 -14.79 -18.73 11.55
CA ASN A 231 -15.00 -19.46 12.80
C ASN A 231 -14.64 -20.95 12.70
N THR A 232 -14.38 -21.46 11.49
CA THR A 232 -13.94 -22.85 11.27
C THR A 232 -12.78 -22.93 10.28
N MET A 233 -12.12 -24.08 10.21
CA MET A 233 -11.05 -24.33 9.24
C MET A 233 -11.57 -24.34 7.79
N GLU A 234 -12.80 -24.80 7.58
CA GLU A 234 -13.46 -24.80 6.27
C GLU A 234 -13.72 -23.38 5.79
N GLU A 235 -14.23 -22.50 6.66
CA GLU A 235 -14.43 -21.08 6.36
C GLU A 235 -13.11 -20.37 6.05
N LEU A 236 -12.04 -20.70 6.79
CA LEU A 236 -10.70 -20.18 6.48
C LEU A 236 -10.24 -20.65 5.09
N CYS A 237 -10.33 -21.93 4.78
CA CYS A 237 -9.91 -22.44 3.47
C CYS A 237 -10.71 -21.81 2.33
N ALA A 238 -12.04 -21.69 2.49
CA ALA A 238 -12.91 -21.01 1.51
C ALA A 238 -12.50 -19.54 1.30
N ALA A 239 -12.17 -18.82 2.38
CA ALA A 239 -11.67 -17.45 2.29
C ALA A 239 -10.34 -17.38 1.51
N LEU A 240 -9.38 -18.28 1.80
CA LEU A 240 -8.08 -18.31 1.12
C LEU A 240 -8.21 -18.61 -0.37
N ASP A 241 -9.12 -19.51 -0.75
CA ASP A 241 -9.39 -19.84 -2.16
C ASP A 241 -10.12 -18.71 -2.90
N ALA A 242 -10.95 -17.95 -2.17
CA ALA A 242 -11.50 -16.67 -2.61
C ALA A 242 -10.50 -15.50 -2.51
N LYS A 243 -9.18 -15.79 -2.44
CA LYS A 243 -8.10 -14.79 -2.35
C LYS A 243 -8.22 -13.81 -1.19
N SER A 244 -8.89 -14.19 -0.10
CA SER A 244 -9.14 -13.35 1.07
C SER A 244 -8.32 -13.80 2.28
N LEU A 245 -8.24 -12.93 3.29
CA LEU A 245 -7.67 -13.18 4.60
C LEU A 245 -8.78 -13.57 5.58
N GLY A 246 -8.46 -14.42 6.56
CA GLY A 246 -9.40 -14.88 7.57
C GLY A 246 -9.09 -14.31 8.95
N LEU A 247 -10.03 -13.60 9.57
CA LEU A 247 -9.94 -13.12 10.95
C LEU A 247 -10.66 -14.11 11.88
N ALA A 248 -9.89 -14.87 12.64
CA ALA A 248 -10.38 -16.04 13.37
C ALA A 248 -10.14 -15.95 14.89
N PRO A 249 -11.07 -16.43 15.74
CA PRO A 249 -10.83 -16.58 17.17
C PRO A 249 -9.79 -17.68 17.40
N PHE A 250 -8.62 -17.31 17.93
CA PHE A 250 -7.46 -18.20 18.01
C PHE A 250 -6.91 -18.33 19.44
N CYS A 251 -6.41 -19.52 19.78
CA CYS A 251 -5.88 -19.82 21.12
C CYS A 251 -4.48 -19.24 21.39
N GLY A 252 -3.78 -18.77 20.35
CA GLY A 252 -2.46 -18.14 20.48
C GLY A 252 -1.27 -19.10 20.53
N ASP A 253 -1.53 -20.40 20.53
CA ASP A 253 -0.48 -21.41 20.72
C ASP A 253 0.19 -21.86 19.42
N SER A 254 1.50 -22.03 19.49
CA SER A 254 2.37 -22.34 18.35
C SER A 254 2.10 -23.70 17.69
N THR A 255 1.65 -24.71 18.45
CA THR A 255 1.29 -26.03 17.90
C THR A 255 -0.02 -25.98 17.14
N CYS A 256 -0.99 -25.19 17.64
CA CYS A 256 -2.24 -24.95 16.91
C CYS A 256 -1.99 -24.14 15.64
N GLU A 257 -1.10 -23.15 15.70
CA GLU A 257 -0.70 -22.36 14.54
C GLU A 257 -0.05 -23.23 13.45
N GLU A 258 0.75 -24.23 13.85
CA GLU A 258 1.31 -25.21 12.92
C GLU A 258 0.25 -26.10 12.26
N SER A 259 -0.70 -26.58 13.06
CA SER A 259 -1.82 -27.37 12.55
C SER A 259 -2.62 -26.58 11.51
N VAL A 260 -2.96 -25.31 11.79
CA VAL A 260 -3.64 -24.43 10.83
C VAL A 260 -2.87 -24.31 9.52
N ARG A 261 -1.54 -24.08 9.60
CA ARG A 261 -0.67 -23.96 8.42
C ARG A 261 -0.66 -25.23 7.59
N ASN A 262 -0.58 -26.39 8.24
CA ASN A 262 -0.48 -27.69 7.57
C ASN A 262 -1.83 -28.10 6.93
N GLU A 263 -2.93 -27.94 7.65
CA GLU A 263 -4.27 -28.29 7.14
C GLU A 263 -4.68 -27.38 5.97
N SER A 264 -4.46 -26.06 6.08
CA SER A 264 -4.77 -25.13 4.99
C SER A 264 -3.89 -25.31 3.75
N ALA A 265 -2.72 -25.94 3.87
CA ALA A 265 -1.86 -26.24 2.73
C ALA A 265 -2.34 -27.45 1.91
N ARG A 266 -2.97 -28.45 2.55
CA ARG A 266 -3.38 -29.70 1.90
C ARG A 266 -4.51 -29.53 0.88
N ASN A 267 -5.32 -28.49 1.02
CA ASN A 267 -6.48 -28.24 0.16
C ASN A 267 -6.15 -27.43 -1.12
N SER A 268 -4.88 -27.28 -1.48
CA SER A 268 -4.43 -26.41 -2.58
C SER A 268 -4.01 -27.19 -3.83
N VAL A 269 -4.51 -26.82 -5.02
CA VAL A 269 -3.96 -27.28 -6.31
C VAL A 269 -2.66 -26.53 -6.61
N VAL A 270 -1.57 -27.23 -6.94
CA VAL A 270 -0.22 -26.65 -7.02
C VAL A 270 0.29 -26.61 -8.46
N GLU A 271 0.75 -25.44 -8.91
CA GLU A 271 1.65 -25.30 -10.06
C GLU A 271 3.12 -25.33 -9.61
N PRO A 272 4.06 -25.90 -10.38
CA PRO A 272 5.48 -25.95 -10.02
C PRO A 272 6.08 -24.53 -9.85
N GLY A 273 6.68 -24.27 -8.68
CA GLY A 273 7.28 -22.96 -8.33
C GLY A 273 6.37 -22.03 -7.52
N ALA A 274 5.16 -22.47 -7.15
CA ALA A 274 4.21 -21.64 -6.40
C ALA A 274 4.67 -21.35 -4.94
N PRO A 275 4.46 -20.12 -4.44
CA PRO A 275 4.80 -19.72 -3.06
C PRO A 275 3.95 -20.47 -2.01
N SER A 276 4.45 -20.52 -0.76
CA SER A 276 3.84 -21.25 0.36
C SER A 276 2.31 -21.08 0.42
N MET A 277 1.58 -22.19 0.41
CA MET A 277 0.11 -22.21 0.28
C MET A 277 -0.64 -22.27 1.61
N GLY A 278 0.03 -22.72 2.69
CA GLY A 278 -0.56 -22.76 4.03
C GLY A 278 -0.68 -21.36 4.63
N ALA A 279 -1.81 -21.09 5.26
CA ALA A 279 -2.03 -19.85 5.97
C ALA A 279 -1.12 -19.75 7.21
N LYS A 280 -0.52 -18.58 7.40
CA LYS A 280 0.21 -18.22 8.61
C LYS A 280 -0.61 -17.22 9.42
N SER A 281 -0.31 -17.10 10.71
CA SER A 281 -0.79 -15.94 11.45
C SER A 281 -0.03 -14.69 10.95
N LEU A 282 -0.78 -13.65 10.60
CA LEU A 282 -0.22 -12.40 10.10
C LEU A 282 0.01 -11.46 11.27
N CYS A 283 -1.04 -11.20 12.04
CA CYS A 283 -0.97 -10.51 13.32
C CYS A 283 -2.28 -10.69 14.10
N ILE A 284 -2.22 -10.38 15.39
CA ILE A 284 -3.37 -10.05 16.24
C ILE A 284 -3.62 -8.54 16.06
N PRO A 285 -4.67 -8.12 15.34
CA PRO A 285 -4.92 -6.70 15.06
C PRO A 285 -5.22 -5.92 16.34
N PHE A 286 -4.71 -4.69 16.45
CA PHE A 286 -5.08 -3.80 17.55
C PHE A 286 -6.49 -3.23 17.37
N ALA A 287 -6.88 -2.99 16.12
CA ALA A 287 -8.20 -2.54 15.71
C ALA A 287 -8.48 -3.01 14.27
N CYS A 288 -9.75 -3.01 13.89
CA CYS A 288 -10.22 -3.29 12.52
C CYS A 288 -10.97 -2.09 11.94
N ASP A 289 -10.40 -0.88 12.07
CA ASP A 289 -11.04 0.38 11.68
C ASP A 289 -11.41 0.45 10.18
N PHE A 290 -10.73 -0.33 9.34
CA PHE A 290 -11.03 -0.43 7.91
C PHE A 290 -12.36 -1.18 7.62
N ASN A 291 -12.87 -1.97 8.57
CA ASN A 291 -14.16 -2.65 8.43
C ASN A 291 -14.86 -2.81 9.80
N PRO A 292 -15.86 -1.96 10.13
CA PRO A 292 -16.53 -1.96 11.43
C PRO A 292 -17.38 -3.21 11.70
N THR A 293 -17.61 -4.07 10.70
CA THR A 293 -18.37 -5.32 10.88
C THR A 293 -17.51 -6.45 11.47
N LEU A 294 -16.18 -6.31 11.44
CA LEU A 294 -15.26 -7.32 11.95
C LEU A 294 -15.12 -7.25 13.47
N LYS A 295 -15.23 -8.40 14.14
CA LYS A 295 -14.93 -8.53 15.56
C LYS A 295 -13.43 -8.73 15.75
N CYS A 296 -12.77 -7.73 16.35
CA CYS A 296 -11.35 -7.74 16.70
C CYS A 296 -11.14 -7.65 18.21
N GLY A 297 -9.89 -7.75 18.66
CA GLY A 297 -9.53 -7.69 20.08
C GLY A 297 -9.81 -8.99 20.82
N LYS A 298 -10.28 -8.88 22.07
CA LYS A 298 -10.49 -10.03 22.97
C LYS A 298 -11.82 -10.74 22.65
N PRO A 299 -11.81 -12.06 22.40
CA PRO A 299 -13.04 -12.84 22.21
C PRO A 299 -13.94 -12.82 23.44
N THR A 300 -15.24 -13.04 23.23
CA THR A 300 -16.19 -13.23 24.33
C THR A 300 -15.81 -14.44 25.19
N THR A 301 -16.09 -14.39 26.48
CA THR A 301 -15.79 -15.48 27.41
C THR A 301 -16.38 -16.80 26.93
N GLY A 302 -15.58 -17.87 26.92
CA GLY A 302 -16.00 -19.19 26.45
C GLY A 302 -15.90 -19.41 24.93
N THR A 303 -15.47 -18.41 24.15
CA THR A 303 -15.21 -18.60 22.71
C THR A 303 -14.12 -19.64 22.52
N LYS A 304 -14.39 -20.67 21.72
CA LYS A 304 -13.42 -21.72 21.39
C LYS A 304 -12.48 -21.27 20.27
N CYS A 305 -11.30 -21.89 20.20
CA CYS A 305 -10.41 -21.75 19.05
C CYS A 305 -11.13 -22.24 17.77
N PHE A 306 -10.97 -21.51 16.67
CA PHE A 306 -11.60 -21.84 15.37
C PHE A 306 -11.12 -23.16 14.77
N ASN A 307 -9.92 -23.63 15.15
CA ASN A 307 -9.33 -24.88 14.67
C ASN A 307 -9.92 -26.12 15.37
N GLN A 308 -11.24 -26.24 15.38
CA GLN A 308 -11.95 -27.45 15.81
C GLN A 308 -11.96 -28.49 14.66
N PRO A 309 -11.96 -29.80 14.94
CA PRO A 309 -11.85 -30.43 16.27
C PRO A 309 -10.40 -30.55 16.78
N HIS A 310 -9.41 -30.09 16.01
CA HIS A 310 -7.97 -30.26 16.30
C HIS A 310 -7.48 -29.51 17.56
N CYS A 311 -8.25 -28.55 18.07
CA CYS A 311 -7.91 -27.79 19.25
C CYS A 311 -9.14 -27.57 20.13
N THR A 312 -9.11 -27.97 21.41
CA THR A 312 -10.25 -27.77 22.33
C THR A 312 -10.12 -26.51 23.22
N ARG A 313 -9.04 -25.74 23.05
CA ARG A 313 -8.73 -24.56 23.87
C ARG A 313 -9.67 -23.39 23.58
N LEU A 314 -9.76 -22.48 24.55
CA LEU A 314 -10.43 -21.20 24.38
C LEU A 314 -9.57 -20.24 23.55
N ALA A 315 -10.23 -19.40 22.76
CA ALA A 315 -9.60 -18.33 22.02
C ALA A 315 -9.18 -17.20 22.98
N VAL A 316 -7.97 -16.67 22.78
CA VAL A 316 -7.41 -15.57 23.57
C VAL A 316 -7.46 -14.24 22.82
N ALA A 317 -7.47 -14.30 21.49
CA ALA A 317 -7.50 -13.15 20.59
C ALA A 317 -8.19 -13.50 19.27
N TYR A 318 -8.72 -12.49 18.57
CA TYR A 318 -8.92 -12.60 17.13
C TYR A 318 -7.60 -12.39 16.41
N THR A 319 -7.19 -13.37 15.60
CA THR A 319 -5.93 -13.38 14.87
C THR A 319 -6.22 -13.45 13.39
N LEU A 320 -5.51 -12.63 12.61
CA LEU A 320 -5.62 -12.64 11.17
C LEU A 320 -4.71 -13.72 10.58
N PHE A 321 -5.26 -14.52 9.67
CA PHE A 321 -4.58 -15.59 8.94
C PHE A 321 -4.64 -15.32 7.44
N GLY A 322 -3.60 -15.75 6.73
CA GLY A 322 -3.55 -15.61 5.28
C GLY A 322 -2.35 -16.28 4.65
N ARG A 323 -2.42 -16.45 3.33
CA ARG A 323 -1.24 -16.73 2.51
C ARG A 323 -0.38 -15.47 2.49
N SER A 324 0.93 -15.62 2.70
CA SER A 324 1.88 -14.50 2.76
C SER A 324 2.91 -14.60 1.62
N TYR A 325 3.50 -13.46 1.28
CA TYR A 325 4.82 -13.41 0.63
C TYR A 325 5.93 -13.84 1.59
#